data_AF-A0A328S344-F1
#
_entry.id   AF-A0A328S344-F1
#
_cell.length_a   1.000
_cell.length_b   1.000
_cell.length_c   1.000
_cell.angle_alpha   90.00
_cell.angle_beta   90.00
_cell.angle_gamma   90.00
#
_symmetry.space_group_name_H-M   'P 1'
#
loop_
_entity.id
_entity.type
_entity.pdbx_description
1 polymer ?
#
loop_
_entity_poly.entity_id
_entity_poly.type
_entity_poly.pdbx_seq_one_letter_code
_entity_poly.pdbx_strand_id
1 'polypeptide(L)'
;MKCTCNESCIKNKEDTLQEINKKYLPCSNCNTRQLKKSMPLIRQVKLSDLDKNYLRCESCGKRHIDIVMAHVLKIMIESNQISSSTSIRNVGTPLISPAISLRALPYLPEKSLVIITTTSDKQTAEKIIEEVPEIKAIIKGDTHQTVGKINETTDAIEYELLSGCDIRCDIQFTDIEPILIYKHQSKLHIEYPKEESPKIKQLDEVLDKYENPTVLDAMCGPGTLGIYAILKNAKKVLFNDIYEQSLDCLKTNLKINEIPDSYYEITNENILNLTEKLNQKYDVGIIDAFPNEDTRKYAEVLKQVCDEIVII
;
A
#
# COMPACT_ATOMS: atom_id res chain seq x y z
N MET A 1 0.21 14.06 3.72
CA MET A 1 0.32 13.05 4.80
C MET A 1 1.29 13.52 5.89
N LYS A 2 1.00 13.23 7.16
CA LYS A 2 1.92 13.50 8.28
C LYS A 2 2.46 12.19 8.84
N CYS A 3 3.78 12.16 9.00
CA CYS A 3 4.50 11.03 9.57
C CYS A 3 4.38 11.04 11.10
N THR A 4 4.15 9.87 11.70
CA THR A 4 4.10 9.68 13.17
C THR A 4 5.41 9.14 13.76
N CYS A 5 6.37 8.73 12.91
CA CYS A 5 7.64 8.09 13.31
C CYS A 5 8.79 9.07 13.62
N ASN A 6 8.62 10.39 13.46
CA ASN A 6 9.70 11.40 13.46
C ASN A 6 10.84 11.19 12.41
N GLU A 7 10.90 10.06 11.71
CA GLU A 7 11.99 9.69 10.77
C GLU A 7 11.72 10.08 9.29
N SER A 8 10.80 11.01 9.01
CA SER A 8 10.40 11.36 7.64
C SER A 8 10.13 10.12 6.78
N CYS A 9 9.08 9.36 7.13
CA CYS A 9 8.71 8.10 6.49
C CYS A 9 8.30 8.23 4.98
N ILE A 10 8.40 9.42 4.37
CA ILE A 10 8.12 9.76 2.95
C ILE A 10 9.42 10.27 2.32
N LYS A 11 9.85 9.64 1.21
CA LYS A 11 11.09 9.96 0.49
C LYS A 11 10.76 10.50 -0.90
N ASN A 12 11.68 11.23 -1.51
CA ASN A 12 11.51 11.65 -2.90
C ASN A 12 11.62 10.44 -3.86
N LYS A 13 11.22 10.65 -5.11
CA LYS A 13 11.16 9.60 -6.14
C LYS A 13 12.53 9.02 -6.47
N GLU A 14 13.52 9.89 -6.69
CA GLU A 14 14.88 9.49 -7.06
C GLU A 14 15.53 8.59 -5.98
N ASP A 15 15.57 9.04 -4.73
CA ASP A 15 16.15 8.31 -3.60
C ASP A 15 15.47 6.95 -3.40
N THR A 16 14.15 6.89 -3.63
CA THR A 16 13.39 5.65 -3.47
C THR A 16 13.75 4.65 -4.56
N LEU A 17 13.92 5.09 -5.80
CA LEU A 17 14.18 4.22 -6.95
C LEU A 17 15.65 3.78 -7.06
N GLN A 18 16.61 4.60 -6.62
CA GLN A 18 18.04 4.26 -6.70
C GLN A 18 18.39 2.94 -5.99
N GLU A 19 17.77 2.67 -4.84
CA GLU A 19 18.13 1.51 -4.00
C GLU A 19 17.16 0.32 -4.13
N ILE A 20 16.02 0.50 -4.80
CA ILE A 20 14.89 -0.44 -4.68
C ILE A 20 15.23 -1.85 -5.16
N ASN A 21 15.96 -1.96 -6.27
CA ASN A 21 16.31 -3.24 -6.90
C ASN A 21 17.20 -4.13 -6.02
N LYS A 22 17.95 -3.54 -5.07
CA LYS A 22 18.84 -4.25 -4.15
C LYS A 22 18.32 -4.29 -2.72
N LYS A 23 17.24 -3.55 -2.42
CA LYS A 23 16.74 -3.35 -1.07
C LYS A 23 16.44 -4.67 -0.35
N TYR A 24 15.79 -5.60 -1.04
CA TYR A 24 15.35 -6.88 -0.47
C TYR A 24 16.24 -8.08 -0.84
N LEU A 25 17.28 -7.87 -1.64
CA LEU A 25 18.22 -8.93 -2.01
C LEU A 25 19.19 -9.22 -0.86
N PRO A 26 19.53 -10.50 -0.62
CA PRO A 26 20.58 -10.87 0.31
C PRO A 26 21.95 -10.47 -0.22
N CYS A 27 22.91 -10.21 0.68
CA CYS A 27 24.33 -10.24 0.33
C CYS A 27 24.87 -11.67 0.48
N SER A 28 26.12 -11.90 0.08
CA SER A 28 26.79 -13.21 0.19
C SER A 28 26.86 -13.77 1.63
N ASN A 29 26.77 -12.88 2.63
CA ASN A 29 26.90 -13.22 4.04
C ASN A 29 25.54 -13.34 4.75
N CYS A 30 24.43 -13.16 4.03
CA CYS A 30 23.10 -13.34 4.61
C CYS A 30 22.86 -14.82 4.93
N ASN A 31 22.31 -15.06 6.12
CA ASN A 31 21.92 -16.40 6.51
C ASN A 31 20.74 -16.90 5.65
N THR A 32 20.83 -18.13 5.13
CA THR A 32 19.83 -18.70 4.21
C THR A 32 18.78 -19.57 4.88
N ARG A 33 18.76 -19.64 6.23
CA ARG A 33 17.81 -20.47 6.98
C ARG A 33 16.39 -19.98 6.76
N GLN A 34 15.54 -20.93 6.37
CA GLN A 34 14.10 -20.74 6.24
C GLN A 34 13.37 -21.58 7.28
N LEU A 35 12.17 -21.17 7.67
CA LEU A 35 11.34 -21.90 8.62
C LEU A 35 10.17 -22.58 7.91
N LYS A 36 9.77 -23.75 8.41
CA LYS A 36 8.54 -24.40 7.96
C LYS A 36 7.35 -23.59 8.50
N LYS A 37 6.68 -22.85 7.61
CA LYS A 37 5.63 -21.87 7.94
C LYS A 37 4.45 -22.44 8.73
N SER A 38 4.15 -23.73 8.60
CA SER A 38 3.06 -24.42 9.28
C SER A 38 3.47 -25.14 10.56
N MET A 39 4.77 -25.25 10.85
CA MET A 39 5.26 -25.94 12.04
C MET A 39 5.33 -24.96 13.23
N PRO A 40 4.91 -25.36 14.44
CA PRO A 40 5.04 -24.54 15.63
C PRO A 40 6.46 -24.01 15.80
N LEU A 41 6.61 -22.73 16.18
CA LEU A 41 7.92 -22.09 16.27
C LEU A 41 8.87 -22.80 17.25
N ILE A 42 8.33 -23.20 18.41
CA ILE A 42 9.09 -23.89 19.47
C ILE A 42 9.70 -25.23 19.03
N ARG A 43 9.23 -25.82 17.93
CA ARG A 43 9.78 -27.07 17.37
C ARG A 43 10.94 -26.82 16.41
N GLN A 44 11.20 -25.56 16.06
CA GLN A 44 12.17 -25.18 15.04
C GLN A 44 13.28 -24.30 15.61
N VAL A 45 12.97 -23.45 16.59
CA VAL A 45 13.88 -22.47 17.17
C VAL A 45 13.65 -22.40 18.68
N LYS A 46 14.73 -22.30 19.46
CA LYS A 46 14.63 -22.00 20.89
C LYS A 46 14.29 -20.52 21.05
N LEU A 47 13.20 -20.21 21.75
CA LEU A 47 12.74 -18.82 21.91
C LEU A 47 13.80 -17.93 22.59
N SER A 48 14.63 -18.50 23.46
CA SER A 48 15.74 -17.81 24.12
C SER A 48 16.79 -17.26 23.15
N ASP A 49 16.93 -17.88 21.97
CA ASP A 49 17.97 -17.52 21.00
C ASP A 49 17.50 -16.37 20.09
N LEU A 50 16.19 -16.18 19.95
CA LEU A 50 15.60 -15.14 19.10
C LEU A 50 15.73 -13.77 19.77
N ASP A 51 16.71 -13.00 19.35
CA ASP A 51 16.92 -11.62 19.75
C ASP A 51 17.07 -10.68 18.53
N LYS A 52 17.42 -9.42 18.77
CA LYS A 52 17.61 -8.40 17.73
C LYS A 52 18.72 -8.74 16.71
N ASN A 53 19.67 -9.59 17.07
CA ASN A 53 20.84 -9.96 16.26
C ASN A 53 20.72 -11.36 15.65
N TYR A 54 19.81 -12.20 16.15
CA TYR A 54 19.65 -13.58 15.71
C TYR A 54 19.46 -13.69 14.20
N LEU A 55 20.44 -14.29 13.53
CA LEU A 55 20.53 -14.47 12.07
C LEU A 55 20.33 -13.17 11.26
N ARG A 56 20.57 -12.02 11.88
CA ARG A 56 20.68 -10.73 11.20
C ARG A 56 22.08 -10.64 10.60
N CYS A 57 22.17 -10.29 9.32
CA CYS A 57 23.46 -10.22 8.63
C CYS A 57 24.29 -9.05 9.16
N GLU A 58 25.49 -9.31 9.67
CA GLU A 58 26.40 -8.27 10.17
C GLU A 58 26.90 -7.34 9.05
N SER A 59 27.00 -7.84 7.82
CA SER A 59 27.55 -7.07 6.70
C SER A 59 26.56 -6.08 6.08
N CYS A 60 25.27 -6.42 6.02
CA CYS A 60 24.26 -5.57 5.37
C CYS A 60 23.06 -5.23 6.27
N GLY A 61 23.02 -5.70 7.51
CA GLY A 61 21.96 -5.40 8.47
C GLY A 61 20.59 -6.00 8.16
N LYS A 62 20.49 -6.89 7.16
CA LYS A 62 19.22 -7.48 6.72
C LYS A 62 18.98 -8.86 7.35
N ARG A 63 17.72 -9.27 7.42
CA ARG A 63 17.30 -10.58 7.95
C ARG A 63 16.20 -11.20 7.10
N HIS A 64 16.24 -12.52 6.91
CA HIS A 64 15.20 -13.22 6.15
C HIS A 64 13.83 -13.06 6.84
N ILE A 65 12.77 -12.81 6.05
CA ILE A 65 11.43 -12.52 6.57
C ILE A 65 10.92 -13.57 7.57
N ASP A 66 11.15 -14.86 7.34
CA ASP A 66 10.71 -15.91 8.27
C ASP A 66 11.30 -15.73 9.69
N ILE A 67 12.54 -15.27 9.79
CA ILE A 67 13.21 -15.04 11.08
C ILE A 67 12.67 -13.77 11.74
N VAL A 68 12.37 -12.73 10.95
CA VAL A 68 11.68 -11.53 11.45
C VAL A 68 10.33 -11.92 12.05
N MET A 69 9.51 -12.67 11.30
CA MET A 69 8.20 -13.15 11.77
C MET A 69 8.32 -14.08 12.99
N ALA A 70 9.38 -14.90 13.06
CA ALA A 70 9.65 -15.72 14.25
C ALA A 70 9.98 -14.88 15.48
N HIS A 71 10.74 -13.79 15.34
CA HIS A 71 11.04 -12.89 16.46
C HIS A 71 9.78 -12.18 16.95
N VAL A 72 8.91 -11.72 16.03
CA VAL A 72 7.60 -11.16 16.38
C VAL A 72 6.75 -12.19 17.11
N LEU A 73 6.66 -13.42 16.60
CA LEU A 73 5.89 -14.50 17.23
C LEU A 73 6.39 -14.82 18.65
N LYS A 74 7.71 -14.84 18.88
CA LYS A 74 8.26 -14.98 20.23
C LYS A 74 7.67 -13.94 21.17
N ILE A 75 7.73 -12.66 20.80
CA ILE A 75 7.25 -11.56 21.65
C ILE A 75 5.76 -11.72 21.92
N MET A 76 4.97 -12.08 20.91
CA MET A 76 3.52 -12.33 21.09
C MET A 76 3.21 -13.51 22.02
N ILE A 77 4.03 -14.57 21.98
CA ILE A 77 3.90 -15.71 22.90
C ILE A 77 4.25 -15.29 24.33
N GLU A 78 5.36 -14.57 24.52
CA GLU A 78 5.80 -14.09 25.85
C GLU A 78 4.81 -13.09 26.47
N SER A 79 4.16 -12.28 25.63
CA SER A 79 3.10 -11.35 26.03
C SER A 79 1.71 -12.01 26.14
N ASN A 80 1.61 -13.33 26.03
CA ASN A 80 0.35 -14.11 26.09
C ASN A 80 -0.72 -13.68 25.06
N GLN A 81 -0.34 -13.05 23.96
CA GLN A 81 -1.26 -12.67 22.87
C GLN A 81 -1.60 -13.86 21.97
N ILE A 82 -0.69 -14.83 21.88
CA ILE A 82 -0.79 -16.01 21.01
C ILE A 82 -0.25 -17.25 21.73
N SER A 83 -0.83 -18.44 21.47
CA SER A 83 -0.38 -19.72 22.03
C SER A 83 1.04 -20.10 21.58
N SER A 84 1.83 -20.70 22.47
CA SER A 84 3.17 -21.24 22.17
C SER A 84 3.19 -22.36 21.11
N SER A 85 2.04 -22.99 20.85
CA SER A 85 1.88 -23.99 19.78
C SER A 85 1.74 -23.37 18.37
N THR A 86 1.75 -22.05 18.26
CA THR A 86 1.49 -21.33 17.02
C THR A 86 2.70 -21.34 16.07
N SER A 87 2.41 -21.25 14.78
CA SER A 87 3.41 -21.15 13.71
C SER A 87 3.50 -19.72 13.17
N ILE A 88 4.58 -19.39 12.47
CA ILE A 88 4.80 -18.04 11.93
C ILE A 88 3.74 -17.59 10.91
N ARG A 89 2.95 -18.52 10.36
CA ARG A 89 1.81 -18.20 9.48
C ARG A 89 0.72 -17.37 10.17
N ASN A 90 0.58 -17.50 11.49
CA ASN A 90 -0.54 -16.90 12.23
C ASN A 90 -0.14 -15.64 13.01
N VAL A 91 1.02 -15.06 12.72
CA VAL A 91 1.47 -13.81 13.34
C VAL A 91 0.66 -12.62 12.83
N GLY A 92 0.37 -12.64 11.53
CA GLY A 92 -0.31 -11.56 10.81
C GLY A 92 0.11 -11.53 9.35
N THR A 93 -0.44 -10.58 8.61
CA THR A 93 -0.13 -10.32 7.21
C THR A 93 1.06 -9.36 7.10
N PRO A 94 2.22 -9.82 6.59
CA PRO A 94 3.40 -8.98 6.41
C PRO A 94 3.29 -8.15 5.13
N LEU A 95 3.46 -6.83 5.24
CA LEU A 95 3.46 -5.88 4.13
C LEU A 95 4.81 -5.14 4.09
N ILE A 96 5.62 -5.42 3.07
CA ILE A 96 6.91 -4.71 2.91
C ILE A 96 6.68 -3.26 2.47
N SER A 97 7.64 -2.40 2.80
CA SER A 97 7.65 -0.97 2.46
C SER A 97 9.07 -0.52 2.08
N PRO A 98 9.30 -0.05 0.84
CA PRO A 98 8.34 0.01 -0.27
C PRO A 98 7.90 -1.37 -0.79
N ALA A 99 6.65 -1.48 -1.21
CA ALA A 99 6.15 -2.67 -1.88
C ALA A 99 6.52 -2.67 -3.35
N ILE A 100 7.02 -3.82 -3.79
CA ILE A 100 7.35 -4.15 -5.18
C ILE A 100 7.01 -5.63 -5.39
N SER A 101 6.81 -6.03 -6.65
CA SER A 101 6.76 -7.46 -6.97
C SER A 101 8.13 -8.09 -6.71
N LEU A 102 8.15 -9.20 -5.96
CA LEU A 102 9.37 -9.93 -5.63
C LEU A 102 9.30 -11.35 -6.18
N ARG A 103 10.40 -11.80 -6.77
CA ARG A 103 10.56 -13.18 -7.27
C ARG A 103 10.99 -14.18 -6.19
N ALA A 104 11.40 -13.69 -5.03
CA ALA A 104 11.86 -14.48 -3.90
C ALA A 104 11.46 -13.82 -2.57
N LEU A 105 11.50 -14.58 -1.48
CA LEU A 105 11.24 -14.04 -0.15
C LEU A 105 12.28 -12.97 0.22
N PRO A 106 11.84 -11.83 0.78
CA PRO A 106 12.72 -10.70 1.02
C PRO A 106 13.65 -10.91 2.22
N TYR A 107 14.84 -10.31 2.12
CA TYR A 107 15.69 -9.98 3.25
C TYR A 107 15.41 -8.55 3.66
N LEU A 108 14.85 -8.38 4.85
CA LEU A 108 14.29 -7.12 5.31
C LEU A 108 15.38 -6.26 5.95
N PRO A 109 15.59 -5.02 5.48
CA PRO A 109 16.34 -4.01 6.24
C PRO A 109 15.50 -3.44 7.39
N GLU A 110 16.11 -2.58 8.20
CA GLU A 110 15.41 -1.85 9.27
C GLU A 110 14.19 -1.08 8.74
N LYS A 111 13.14 -1.02 9.55
CA LYS A 111 11.91 -0.24 9.32
C LYS A 111 11.31 -0.43 7.91
N SER A 112 11.26 -1.68 7.45
CA SER A 112 10.80 -2.04 6.11
C SER A 112 9.59 -2.98 6.07
N LEU A 113 9.03 -3.35 7.23
CA LEU A 113 7.88 -4.24 7.32
C LEU A 113 6.76 -3.67 8.20
N VAL A 114 5.55 -3.61 7.65
CA VAL A 114 4.31 -3.37 8.38
C VAL A 114 3.63 -4.72 8.61
N ILE A 115 3.09 -4.97 9.80
CA ILE A 115 2.33 -6.19 10.08
C ILE A 115 0.89 -5.81 10.43
N ILE A 116 -0.07 -6.44 9.76
CA ILE A 116 -1.49 -6.40 10.13
C ILE A 116 -1.81 -7.68 10.88
N THR A 117 -2.33 -7.59 12.09
CA THR A 117 -2.67 -8.74 12.91
C THR A 117 -4.01 -8.56 13.61
N THR A 118 -4.74 -9.65 13.80
CA THR A 118 -5.96 -9.67 14.61
C THR A 118 -5.67 -9.79 16.10
N THR A 119 -4.42 -10.12 16.47
CA THR A 119 -4.04 -10.55 17.83
C THR A 119 -2.82 -9.76 18.33
N SER A 120 -3.04 -8.54 18.78
CA SER A 120 -2.05 -7.78 19.55
C SER A 120 -2.74 -6.66 20.32
N ASP A 121 -2.06 -6.15 21.34
CA ASP A 121 -2.35 -4.89 22.00
C ASP A 121 -1.20 -3.89 21.77
N LYS A 122 -1.41 -2.67 22.26
CA LYS A 122 -0.46 -1.56 22.13
C LYS A 122 0.88 -1.86 22.83
N GLN A 123 0.85 -2.43 24.03
CA GLN A 123 2.06 -2.74 24.80
C GLN A 123 2.93 -3.78 24.07
N THR A 124 2.32 -4.83 23.54
CA THR A 124 3.03 -5.85 22.75
C THR A 124 3.57 -5.26 21.46
N ALA A 125 2.78 -4.41 20.78
CA ALA A 125 3.22 -3.74 19.56
C ALA A 125 4.43 -2.82 19.79
N GLU A 126 4.45 -2.05 20.89
CA GLU A 126 5.60 -1.22 21.28
C GLU A 126 6.85 -2.07 21.52
N LYS A 127 6.72 -3.17 22.28
CA LYS A 127 7.81 -4.13 22.49
C LYS A 127 8.33 -4.73 21.17
N ILE A 128 7.44 -5.05 20.23
CA ILE A 128 7.84 -5.53 18.89
C ILE A 128 8.65 -4.45 18.14
N ILE A 129 8.21 -3.20 18.17
CA ILE A 129 8.89 -2.08 17.49
C ILE A 129 10.30 -1.82 18.07
N GLU A 130 10.47 -2.00 19.38
CA GLU A 130 11.76 -1.85 20.08
C GLU A 130 12.71 -3.02 19.82
N GLU A 131 12.21 -4.26 19.86
CA GLU A 131 13.06 -5.46 19.81
C GLU A 131 13.30 -6.00 18.38
N VAL A 132 12.46 -5.65 17.41
CA VAL A 132 12.51 -6.18 16.04
C VAL A 132 12.81 -5.05 15.04
N PRO A 133 14.08 -4.80 14.67
CA PRO A 133 14.50 -3.61 13.93
C PRO A 133 13.81 -3.41 12.57
N GLU A 134 13.43 -4.49 11.90
CA GLU A 134 12.80 -4.49 10.58
C GLU A 134 11.34 -4.04 10.62
N ILE A 135 10.69 -4.09 11.79
CA ILE A 135 9.29 -3.69 11.94
C ILE A 135 9.18 -2.17 11.97
N LYS A 136 8.42 -1.66 11.00
CA LYS A 136 8.04 -0.26 10.83
C LYS A 136 6.76 0.08 11.58
N ALA A 137 5.76 -0.80 11.53
CA ALA A 137 4.48 -0.60 12.22
C ALA A 137 3.76 -1.93 12.50
N ILE A 138 2.95 -1.91 13.56
CA ILE A 138 1.99 -2.97 13.88
C ILE A 138 0.59 -2.36 13.84
N ILE A 139 -0.29 -2.97 13.06
CA ILE A 139 -1.68 -2.55 12.85
C ILE A 139 -2.59 -3.69 13.33
N LYS A 140 -3.63 -3.34 14.09
CA LYS A 140 -4.69 -4.27 14.47
C LYS A 140 -5.83 -4.20 13.48
N GLY A 141 -6.07 -5.31 12.79
CA GLY A 141 -7.08 -5.39 11.73
C GLY A 141 -7.23 -6.81 11.18
N ASP A 142 -8.30 -7.03 10.44
CA ASP A 142 -8.59 -8.29 9.75
C ASP A 142 -8.59 -8.06 8.23
N THR A 143 -7.62 -8.63 7.52
CA THR A 143 -7.46 -8.49 6.07
C THR A 143 -8.62 -9.07 5.24
N HIS A 144 -9.58 -9.75 5.86
CA HIS A 144 -10.85 -10.13 5.23
C HIS A 144 -11.86 -8.97 5.17
N GLN A 145 -11.64 -7.88 5.90
CA GLN A 145 -12.42 -6.66 5.85
C GLN A 145 -11.79 -5.63 4.91
N THR A 146 -12.60 -5.04 4.05
CA THR A 146 -12.18 -3.97 3.16
C THR A 146 -12.05 -2.65 3.93
N VAL A 147 -10.82 -2.15 4.05
CA VAL A 147 -10.51 -0.84 4.65
C VAL A 147 -10.82 0.28 3.64
N GLY A 148 -11.38 1.38 4.14
CA GLY A 148 -11.75 2.57 3.37
C GLY A 148 -13.25 2.83 3.37
N LYS A 149 -13.70 3.81 2.57
CA LYS A 149 -15.11 4.10 2.34
C LYS A 149 -15.55 3.49 1.01
N ILE A 150 -16.39 2.46 1.08
CA ILE A 150 -16.79 1.67 -0.10
C ILE A 150 -17.73 2.48 -1.01
N ASN A 151 -18.75 3.10 -0.42
CA ASN A 151 -19.70 3.95 -1.12
C ASN A 151 -20.24 5.06 -0.20
N GLU A 152 -21.12 5.91 -0.73
CA GLU A 152 -21.69 7.04 0.00
C GLU A 152 -22.56 6.64 1.20
N THR A 153 -23.11 5.41 1.19
CA THR A 153 -24.07 4.93 2.21
C THR A 153 -23.40 4.19 3.35
N THR A 154 -22.16 3.74 3.17
CA THR A 154 -21.40 2.99 4.18
C THR A 154 -20.47 3.90 4.96
N ASP A 155 -20.31 3.59 6.26
CA ASP A 155 -19.23 4.14 7.07
C ASP A 155 -17.87 3.62 6.60
N ALA A 156 -16.84 4.44 6.79
CA ALA A 156 -15.48 4.02 6.50
C ALA A 156 -15.00 3.01 7.54
N ILE A 157 -14.33 1.95 7.08
CA ILE A 157 -13.66 0.99 7.95
C ILE A 157 -12.18 1.37 8.01
N GLU A 158 -11.65 1.59 9.21
CA GLU A 158 -10.23 1.82 9.47
C GLU A 158 -9.70 0.78 10.46
N TYR A 159 -8.48 0.32 10.24
CA TYR A 159 -7.74 -0.46 11.22
C TYR A 159 -7.06 0.44 12.26
N GLU A 160 -6.73 -0.14 13.40
CA GLU A 160 -6.06 0.57 14.49
C GLU A 160 -4.54 0.46 14.35
N LEU A 161 -3.84 1.59 14.22
CA LEU A 161 -2.38 1.63 14.34
C LEU A 161 -1.98 1.47 15.81
N LEU A 162 -1.41 0.32 16.18
CA LEU A 162 -0.99 0.04 17.56
C LEU A 162 0.35 0.69 17.91
N SER A 163 1.34 0.62 17.01
CA SER A 163 2.66 1.24 17.21
C SER A 163 3.41 1.44 15.89
N GLY A 164 4.31 2.42 15.86
CA GLY A 164 5.15 2.76 14.70
C GLY A 164 4.49 3.74 13.72
N CYS A 165 4.85 3.64 12.43
CA CYS A 165 4.27 4.46 11.36
C CYS A 165 3.91 3.61 10.14
N ASP A 166 2.61 3.58 9.84
CA ASP A 166 2.00 2.76 8.80
C ASP A 166 2.02 3.40 7.41
N ILE A 167 2.73 4.52 7.23
CA ILE A 167 2.95 5.10 5.92
C ILE A 167 3.69 4.07 5.07
N ARG A 168 3.01 3.45 4.12
CA ARG A 168 3.56 2.46 3.20
C ARG A 168 3.69 3.08 1.82
N CYS A 169 4.81 2.81 1.15
CA CYS A 169 5.04 3.20 -0.23
C CYS A 169 4.81 1.98 -1.12
N ASP A 170 3.98 2.10 -2.15
CA ASP A 170 3.79 1.10 -3.19
C ASP A 170 4.42 1.64 -4.48
N ILE A 171 5.26 0.84 -5.12
CA ILE A 171 5.88 1.24 -6.39
C ILE A 171 5.24 0.41 -7.49
N GLN A 172 4.43 1.07 -8.31
CA GLN A 172 3.84 0.47 -9.49
C GLN A 172 4.73 0.79 -10.69
N PHE A 173 5.41 -0.23 -11.21
CA PHE A 173 6.14 -0.10 -12.47
C PHE A 173 5.15 -0.02 -13.62
N THR A 174 5.41 0.89 -14.56
CA THR A 174 4.66 1.08 -15.81
C THR A 174 5.63 1.09 -16.98
N ASP A 175 5.11 1.09 -18.19
CA ASP A 175 5.86 1.22 -19.44
C ASP A 175 6.41 2.65 -19.68
N ILE A 176 5.81 3.67 -19.04
CA ILE A 176 6.28 5.06 -19.09
C ILE A 176 7.36 5.30 -18.03
N GLU A 177 6.98 5.19 -16.77
CA GLU A 177 7.90 5.30 -15.62
C GLU A 177 7.26 4.76 -14.32
N PRO A 178 8.06 4.46 -13.26
CA PRO A 178 7.51 4.01 -11.99
C PRO A 178 6.67 5.09 -11.27
N ILE A 179 5.53 4.68 -10.74
CA ILE A 179 4.64 5.52 -9.94
C ILE A 179 4.77 5.13 -8.47
N LEU A 180 5.04 6.11 -7.60
CA LEU A 180 5.15 5.93 -6.15
C LEU A 180 3.85 6.34 -5.48
N ILE A 181 3.24 5.41 -4.75
CA ILE A 181 1.96 5.62 -4.07
C ILE A 181 2.16 5.43 -2.57
N TYR A 182 2.23 6.53 -1.83
CA TYR A 182 2.22 6.54 -0.38
C TYR A 182 0.79 6.48 0.15
N LYS A 183 0.57 5.66 1.18
CA LYS A 183 -0.74 5.42 1.81
C LYS A 183 -0.60 5.28 3.33
N HIS A 184 -1.60 5.71 4.08
CA HIS A 184 -1.80 5.26 5.46
C HIS A 184 -2.37 3.85 5.41
N GLN A 185 -1.54 2.83 5.64
CA GLN A 185 -1.96 1.44 5.42
C GLN A 185 -3.12 1.00 6.32
N SER A 186 -3.31 1.63 7.49
CA SER A 186 -4.44 1.33 8.37
C SER A 186 -5.76 1.92 7.87
N LYS A 187 -5.74 2.83 6.89
CA LYS A 187 -6.92 3.58 6.42
C LYS A 187 -7.30 3.30 4.97
N LEU A 188 -6.36 2.78 4.17
CA LEU A 188 -6.61 2.49 2.76
C LEU A 188 -6.57 0.99 2.48
N HIS A 189 -7.34 0.58 1.48
CA HIS A 189 -7.35 -0.78 0.98
C HIS A 189 -5.94 -1.29 0.64
N ILE A 190 -5.71 -2.57 0.95
CA ILE A 190 -4.44 -3.23 0.66
C ILE A 190 -4.46 -3.66 -0.81
N GLU A 191 -3.70 -2.94 -1.62
CA GLU A 191 -3.37 -3.36 -2.98
C GLU A 191 -1.87 -3.58 -3.08
N TYR A 192 -1.47 -4.70 -3.68
CA TYR A 192 -0.07 -5.01 -3.89
C TYR A 192 0.30 -4.71 -5.34
N PRO A 193 1.41 -3.99 -5.59
CA PRO A 193 1.85 -3.72 -6.95
C PRO A 193 2.18 -5.03 -7.67
N LYS A 194 1.72 -5.13 -8.91
CA LYS A 194 1.95 -6.29 -9.78
C LYS A 194 3.01 -5.92 -10.82
N GLU A 195 3.79 -6.92 -11.30
CA GLU A 195 4.72 -6.71 -12.42
C GLU A 195 3.96 -6.13 -13.64
N GLU A 196 2.75 -6.63 -13.88
CA GLU A 196 1.82 -6.08 -14.84
C GLU A 196 0.48 -5.79 -14.14
N SER A 197 0.06 -4.53 -14.10
CA SER A 197 -1.23 -4.14 -13.54
C SER A 197 -2.33 -4.23 -14.61
N PRO A 198 -3.34 -5.12 -14.44
CA PRO A 198 -4.46 -5.19 -15.38
C PRO A 198 -5.23 -3.86 -15.48
N LYS A 199 -5.36 -3.14 -14.35
CA LYS A 199 -6.00 -1.83 -14.27
C LYS A 199 -5.32 -0.82 -15.20
N ILE A 200 -4.00 -0.79 -15.16
CA ILE A 200 -3.19 0.11 -16.00
C ILE A 200 -3.31 -0.30 -17.47
N LYS A 201 -3.18 -1.59 -17.81
CA LYS A 201 -3.33 -2.07 -19.19
C LYS A 201 -4.68 -1.73 -19.79
N GLN A 202 -5.76 -1.88 -19.02
CA GLN A 202 -7.10 -1.53 -19.48
C GLN A 202 -7.26 -0.02 -19.74
N LEU A 203 -6.73 0.81 -18.84
CA LEU A 203 -6.73 2.27 -19.03
C LEU A 203 -5.84 2.68 -20.22
N ASP A 204 -4.71 2.01 -20.39
CA ASP A 204 -3.75 2.23 -21.46
C ASP A 204 -4.40 2.10 -22.84
N GLU A 205 -5.12 1.00 -23.08
CA GLU A 205 -5.85 0.71 -24.32
C GLU A 205 -6.91 1.77 -24.65
N VAL A 206 -7.51 2.39 -23.63
CA VAL A 206 -8.51 3.45 -23.80
C VAL A 206 -7.83 4.77 -24.13
N LEU A 207 -6.78 5.14 -23.40
CA LEU A 207 -6.04 6.39 -23.62
C LEU A 207 -5.37 6.45 -25.00
N ASP A 208 -5.01 5.32 -25.60
CA ASP A 208 -4.44 5.26 -26.97
C ASP A 208 -5.40 5.74 -28.06
N LYS A 209 -6.70 5.82 -27.78
CA LYS A 209 -7.71 6.30 -28.73
C LYS A 209 -7.75 7.84 -28.81
N TYR A 210 -7.11 8.52 -27.87
CA TYR A 210 -7.24 9.96 -27.68
C TYR A 210 -5.87 10.67 -27.77
N GLU A 211 -5.86 11.84 -28.40
CA GLU A 211 -4.71 12.74 -28.38
C GLU A 211 -4.90 13.80 -27.29
N ASN A 212 -4.05 13.77 -26.25
CA ASN A 212 -4.08 14.68 -25.11
C ASN A 212 -5.45 14.75 -24.37
N PRO A 213 -6.00 13.62 -23.89
CA PRO A 213 -7.34 13.58 -23.30
C PRO A 213 -7.44 14.37 -21.99
N THR A 214 -8.63 14.87 -21.73
CA THR A 214 -9.09 15.25 -20.38
C THR A 214 -9.71 14.03 -19.71
N VAL A 215 -9.29 13.73 -18.48
CA VAL A 215 -9.69 12.52 -17.77
C VAL A 215 -10.38 12.89 -16.45
N LEU A 216 -11.47 12.20 -16.14
CA LEU A 216 -12.12 12.24 -14.83
C LEU A 216 -11.86 10.92 -14.11
N ASP A 217 -10.96 10.93 -13.13
CA ASP A 217 -10.74 9.78 -12.25
C ASP A 217 -11.73 9.85 -11.08
N ALA A 218 -12.89 9.22 -11.22
CA ALA A 218 -14.07 9.47 -10.38
C ALA A 218 -14.01 8.78 -9.00
N MET A 219 -13.18 7.73 -8.88
CA MET A 219 -12.90 6.95 -7.66
C MET A 219 -11.38 6.82 -7.50
N CYS A 220 -10.69 7.94 -7.46
CA CYS A 220 -9.26 7.99 -7.71
C CYS A 220 -8.38 7.35 -6.62
N GLY A 221 -8.92 7.14 -5.43
CA GLY A 221 -8.18 6.62 -4.30
C GLY A 221 -6.91 7.44 -4.05
N PRO A 222 -5.74 6.78 -3.89
CA PRO A 222 -4.47 7.47 -3.72
C PRO A 222 -3.84 7.96 -5.04
N GLY A 223 -4.52 7.79 -6.18
CA GLY A 223 -4.19 8.44 -7.46
C GLY A 223 -3.48 7.59 -8.50
N THR A 224 -3.35 6.28 -8.34
CA THR A 224 -2.53 5.43 -9.24
C THR A 224 -2.90 5.60 -10.72
N LEU A 225 -4.20 5.54 -11.04
CA LEU A 225 -4.69 5.55 -12.42
C LEU A 225 -4.70 6.95 -13.02
N GLY A 226 -5.18 7.96 -12.31
CA GLY A 226 -5.08 9.34 -12.78
C GLY A 226 -3.64 9.84 -12.92
N ILE A 227 -2.70 9.44 -12.04
CA ILE A 227 -1.27 9.76 -12.23
C ILE A 227 -0.75 9.08 -13.50
N TYR A 228 -1.08 7.79 -13.71
CA TYR A 228 -0.71 7.10 -14.96
C TYR A 228 -1.25 7.83 -16.19
N ALA A 229 -2.51 8.27 -16.17
CA ALA A 229 -3.10 9.00 -17.28
C ALA A 229 -2.32 10.27 -17.62
N ILE A 230 -1.91 11.06 -16.61
CA ILE A 230 -1.06 12.25 -16.82
C ILE A 230 0.27 11.88 -17.46
N LEU A 231 0.95 10.87 -16.90
CA LEU A 231 2.28 10.46 -17.37
C LEU A 231 2.24 9.92 -18.79
N LYS A 232 1.16 9.24 -19.18
CA LYS A 232 0.98 8.75 -20.55
C LYS A 232 0.80 9.89 -21.54
N ASN A 233 -0.29 10.66 -21.42
CA ASN A 233 -0.59 11.75 -22.35
C ASN A 233 -1.75 12.67 -21.92
N ALA A 234 -2.40 12.46 -20.77
CA ALA A 234 -3.57 13.26 -20.41
C ALA A 234 -3.20 14.73 -20.24
N LYS A 235 -3.95 15.61 -20.89
CA LYS A 235 -3.82 17.06 -20.77
C LYS A 235 -4.11 17.54 -19.36
N LYS A 236 -5.14 16.94 -18.75
CA LYS A 236 -5.57 17.27 -17.39
C LYS A 236 -6.38 16.12 -16.80
N VAL A 237 -6.23 15.90 -15.50
CA VAL A 237 -7.03 14.93 -14.74
C VAL A 237 -7.79 15.61 -13.62
N LEU A 238 -9.11 15.45 -13.59
CA LEU A 238 -9.90 15.73 -12.39
C LEU A 238 -9.90 14.47 -11.52
N PHE A 239 -9.24 14.54 -10.36
CA PHE A 239 -9.26 13.49 -9.36
C PHE A 239 -10.44 13.71 -8.42
N ASN A 240 -11.30 12.71 -8.29
CA ASN A 240 -12.40 12.71 -7.34
C ASN A 240 -12.36 11.45 -6.49
N ASP A 241 -12.60 11.59 -5.20
CA ASP A 241 -12.89 10.45 -4.32
C ASP A 241 -13.83 10.92 -3.22
N ILE A 242 -14.71 10.03 -2.75
CA ILE A 242 -15.60 10.32 -1.62
C ILE A 242 -14.86 10.26 -0.28
N TYR A 243 -13.73 9.56 -0.21
CA TYR A 243 -12.98 9.33 1.00
C TYR A 243 -11.82 10.31 1.13
N GLU A 244 -11.96 11.25 2.06
CA GLU A 244 -10.98 12.32 2.27
C GLU A 244 -9.56 11.79 2.57
N GLN A 245 -9.43 10.65 3.27
CA GLN A 245 -8.12 10.05 3.56
C GLN A 245 -7.39 9.59 2.29
N SER A 246 -8.12 9.15 1.26
CA SER A 246 -7.56 8.85 -0.06
C SER A 246 -6.98 10.11 -0.71
N LEU A 247 -7.72 11.23 -0.66
CA LEU A 247 -7.30 12.50 -1.23
C LEU A 247 -6.09 13.11 -0.51
N ASP A 248 -5.96 12.91 0.80
CA ASP A 248 -4.77 13.33 1.55
C ASP A 248 -3.52 12.54 1.17
N CYS A 249 -3.68 11.27 0.80
CA CYS A 249 -2.62 10.47 0.20
C CYS A 249 -2.32 10.95 -1.23
N LEU A 250 -3.34 11.15 -2.06
CA LEU A 250 -3.22 11.68 -3.42
C LEU A 250 -2.41 12.96 -3.48
N LYS A 251 -2.71 13.98 -2.65
CA LYS A 251 -1.95 15.25 -2.62
C LYS A 251 -0.46 15.02 -2.41
N THR A 252 -0.11 14.03 -1.60
CA THR A 252 1.28 13.65 -1.36
C THR A 252 1.88 12.94 -2.57
N ASN A 253 1.11 12.04 -3.18
CA ASN A 253 1.54 11.26 -4.33
C ASN A 253 1.74 12.12 -5.59
N LEU A 254 0.89 13.11 -5.82
CA LEU A 254 1.08 14.08 -6.91
C LEU A 254 2.41 14.82 -6.75
N LYS A 255 2.72 15.29 -5.54
CA LYS A 255 4.01 15.94 -5.24
C LYS A 255 5.20 15.00 -5.41
N ILE A 256 5.12 13.77 -4.90
CA ILE A 256 6.22 12.80 -4.98
C ILE A 256 6.47 12.34 -6.43
N ASN A 257 5.43 12.21 -7.24
CA ASN A 257 5.56 11.89 -8.66
C ASN A 257 5.76 13.14 -9.53
N GLU A 258 6.06 14.29 -8.92
CA GLU A 258 6.44 15.54 -9.60
C GLU A 258 5.39 16.03 -10.60
N ILE A 259 4.12 15.75 -10.33
CA ILE A 259 3.00 16.16 -11.17
C ILE A 259 2.73 17.66 -10.95
N PRO A 260 2.81 18.51 -12.00
CA PRO A 260 2.58 19.93 -11.85
C PRO A 260 1.10 20.26 -11.62
N ASP A 261 0.81 21.27 -10.80
CA ASP A 261 -0.55 21.71 -10.44
C ASP A 261 -1.44 22.07 -11.65
N SER A 262 -0.84 22.42 -12.80
CA SER A 262 -1.59 22.71 -14.03
C SER A 262 -2.26 21.47 -14.65
N TYR A 263 -1.78 20.26 -14.30
CA TYR A 263 -2.26 19.01 -14.88
C TYR A 263 -3.41 18.38 -14.10
N TYR A 264 -3.83 18.96 -12.97
CA TYR A 264 -4.88 18.34 -12.19
C TYR A 264 -5.80 19.30 -11.44
N GLU A 265 -6.96 18.77 -11.07
CA GLU A 265 -7.87 19.32 -10.08
C GLU A 265 -8.25 18.20 -9.11
N ILE A 266 -8.65 18.55 -7.88
CA ILE A 266 -9.06 17.57 -6.86
C ILE A 266 -10.41 17.97 -6.30
N THR A 267 -11.36 17.04 -6.28
CA THR A 267 -12.67 17.18 -5.64
C THR A 267 -12.90 16.07 -4.62
N ASN A 268 -13.71 16.37 -3.59
CA ASN A 268 -14.18 15.39 -2.62
C ASN A 268 -15.70 15.33 -2.68
N GLU A 269 -16.22 14.65 -3.70
CA GLU A 269 -17.65 14.65 -4.00
C GLU A 269 -18.16 13.23 -4.21
N ASN A 270 -19.42 13.01 -3.83
CA ASN A 270 -20.17 11.87 -4.34
C ASN A 270 -20.32 12.03 -5.86
N ILE A 271 -19.98 10.99 -6.62
CA ILE A 271 -20.08 10.98 -8.09
C ILE A 271 -21.47 11.41 -8.57
N LEU A 272 -22.53 11.02 -7.85
CA LEU A 272 -23.92 11.38 -8.19
C LEU A 272 -24.17 12.90 -8.12
N ASN A 273 -23.46 13.61 -7.26
CA ASN A 273 -23.54 15.07 -7.12
C ASN A 273 -22.46 15.79 -7.94
N LEU A 274 -21.34 15.11 -8.23
CA LEU A 274 -20.22 15.67 -8.96
C LEU A 274 -20.66 16.11 -10.35
N THR A 275 -21.39 15.26 -11.07
CA THR A 275 -21.82 15.53 -12.46
C THR A 275 -22.67 16.78 -12.59
N GLU A 276 -23.44 17.15 -11.56
CA GLU A 276 -24.24 18.38 -11.54
C GLU A 276 -23.39 19.65 -11.36
N LYS A 277 -22.18 19.51 -10.82
CA LYS A 277 -21.23 20.61 -10.55
C LYS A 277 -20.22 20.80 -11.68
N LEU A 278 -20.11 19.85 -12.60
CA LEU A 278 -19.17 19.89 -13.70
C LEU A 278 -19.69 20.79 -14.83
N ASN A 279 -18.88 21.77 -15.22
CA ASN A 279 -19.19 22.71 -16.30
C ASN A 279 -18.51 22.34 -17.63
N GLN A 280 -17.85 21.18 -17.69
CA GLN A 280 -17.12 20.72 -18.87
C GLN A 280 -17.31 19.21 -19.06
N LYS A 281 -17.11 18.76 -20.30
CA LYS A 281 -17.01 17.33 -20.63
C LYS A 281 -15.56 16.85 -20.51
N TYR A 282 -15.43 15.54 -20.30
CA TYR A 282 -14.19 14.80 -20.24
C TYR A 282 -14.17 13.76 -21.35
N ASP A 283 -12.98 13.46 -21.88
CA ASP A 283 -12.82 12.44 -22.91
C ASP A 283 -12.98 11.04 -22.30
N VAL A 284 -12.38 10.82 -21.12
CA VAL A 284 -12.37 9.53 -20.43
C VAL A 284 -12.79 9.66 -18.97
N GLY A 285 -13.75 8.85 -18.53
CA GLY A 285 -14.12 8.69 -17.12
C GLY A 285 -13.65 7.35 -16.57
N ILE A 286 -13.06 7.34 -15.37
CA ILE A 286 -12.56 6.13 -14.70
C ILE A 286 -13.42 5.85 -13.47
N ILE A 287 -13.88 4.60 -13.33
CA ILE A 287 -14.53 4.07 -12.14
C ILE A 287 -13.69 2.88 -11.65
N ASP A 288 -12.86 3.09 -10.64
CA ASP A 288 -12.13 2.01 -9.94
C ASP A 288 -12.83 1.70 -8.60
N ALA A 289 -13.85 0.85 -8.69
CA ALA A 289 -14.68 0.53 -7.54
C ALA A 289 -14.11 -0.66 -6.76
N PHE A 290 -14.52 -0.79 -5.50
CA PHE A 290 -14.21 -1.99 -4.74
C PHE A 290 -14.82 -3.25 -5.40
N PRO A 291 -14.17 -4.42 -5.28
CA PRO A 291 -14.69 -5.65 -5.85
C PRO A 291 -16.13 -5.93 -5.41
N ASN A 292 -16.98 -6.25 -6.39
CA ASN A 292 -18.42 -6.54 -6.25
C ASN A 292 -19.34 -5.34 -5.99
N GLU A 293 -18.83 -4.11 -5.98
CA GLU A 293 -19.71 -2.92 -5.93
C GLU A 293 -20.46 -2.73 -7.24
N ASP A 294 -21.74 -2.34 -7.14
CA ASP A 294 -22.57 -2.03 -8.30
C ASP A 294 -22.28 -0.63 -8.83
N THR A 295 -21.58 -0.56 -9.96
CA THR A 295 -21.16 0.69 -10.58
C THR A 295 -22.15 1.26 -11.59
N ARG A 296 -23.28 0.59 -11.86
CA ARG A 296 -24.21 0.97 -12.94
C ARG A 296 -24.71 2.41 -12.79
N LYS A 297 -25.13 2.79 -11.59
CA LYS A 297 -25.61 4.16 -11.31
C LYS A 297 -24.54 5.23 -11.55
N TYR A 298 -23.27 4.93 -11.20
CA TYR A 298 -22.15 5.85 -11.39
C TYR A 298 -21.81 5.97 -12.88
N ALA A 299 -21.79 4.85 -13.60
CA ALA A 299 -21.57 4.85 -15.04
C ALA A 299 -22.66 5.61 -15.80
N GLU A 300 -23.93 5.48 -15.41
CA GLU A 300 -25.05 6.21 -16.03
C GLU A 300 -24.91 7.73 -15.91
N VAL A 301 -24.54 8.25 -14.73
CA VAL A 301 -24.35 9.70 -14.55
C VAL A 301 -23.07 10.17 -15.24
N LEU A 302 -21.98 9.40 -15.18
CA LEU A 302 -20.73 9.78 -15.82
C LEU A 302 -20.84 9.83 -17.35
N LYS A 303 -21.73 9.05 -17.99
CA LYS A 303 -21.97 9.11 -19.45
C LYS A 303 -22.51 10.46 -19.91
N GLN A 304 -23.04 11.28 -19.00
CA GLN A 304 -23.53 12.61 -19.31
C GLN A 304 -22.39 13.61 -19.51
N VAL A 305 -21.24 13.35 -18.87
CA VAL A 305 -20.08 14.25 -18.82
C VAL A 305 -18.79 13.63 -19.37
N CYS A 306 -18.75 12.33 -19.64
CA CYS A 306 -17.61 11.61 -20.21
C CYS A 306 -17.98 10.94 -21.54
N ASP A 307 -17.10 10.99 -22.53
CA ASP A 307 -17.34 10.37 -23.84
C ASP A 307 -17.11 8.85 -23.80
N GLU A 308 -16.06 8.38 -23.12
CA GLU A 308 -15.81 6.96 -22.84
C GLU A 308 -15.69 6.72 -21.33
N ILE A 309 -16.18 5.57 -20.84
CA ILE A 309 -16.07 5.17 -19.44
C ILE A 309 -15.31 3.86 -19.33
N VAL A 310 -14.30 3.86 -18.46
CA VAL A 310 -13.52 2.70 -18.08
C VAL A 310 -13.93 2.28 -16.67
N ILE A 311 -14.41 1.06 -16.53
CA ILE A 311 -14.73 0.45 -15.23
C ILE A 311 -13.66 -0.59 -14.94
N ILE A 312 -13.00 -0.44 -13.79
CA ILE A 312 -11.83 -1.20 -13.36
C ILE A 312 -12.17 -2.01 -12.10
#